data_AF-A0A9E1J580-F1
#
_entry.id   AF-A0A9E1J580-F1
#
_cell.length_a   1.000
_cell.length_b   1.000
_cell.length_c   1.000
_cell.angle_alpha   90.00
_cell.angle_beta   90.00
_cell.angle_gamma   90.00
#
_symmetry.space_group_name_H-M   'P 1'
#
loop_
_entity.id
_entity.type
_entity.pdbx_description
1 polymer ?
#
loop_
_entity_poly.entity_id
_entity_poly.type
_entity_poly.pdbx_seq_one_letter_code
_entity_poly.pdbx_strand_id
1 'polypeptide(L)'
;MTDSETNLNQAREWHRQGDIARAKAAYEAILQAEPDNAQARHLLGVAALQTGDPRQAITMISGAIEIDGGDPQFHNNLGEALRALGRHDEALASYRQARVLK
;
A
#
# COMPACT_ATOMS: atom_id res chain seq x y z
N MET A 1 8.90 16.73 12.58
CA MET A 1 7.95 16.60 11.46
C MET A 1 8.70 16.98 10.21
N THR A 2 9.08 15.98 9.41
CA THR A 2 9.61 16.25 8.06
C THR A 2 8.45 16.66 7.14
N ASP A 3 8.76 17.34 6.04
CA ASP A 3 7.74 17.70 5.05
C ASP A 3 7.00 16.45 4.55
N SER A 4 7.69 15.31 4.48
CA SER A 4 7.15 14.02 4.04
C SER A 4 6.10 13.42 4.98
N GLU A 5 6.27 13.49 6.31
CA GLU A 5 5.26 13.03 7.27
C GLU A 5 3.97 13.85 7.16
N THR A 6 4.11 15.17 6.98
CA THR A 6 2.98 16.08 6.80
C THR A 6 2.26 15.80 5.47
N ASN A 7 3.04 15.62 4.40
CA ASN A 7 2.51 15.26 3.09
C ASN A 7 1.80 13.90 3.08
N LEU A 8 2.34 12.91 3.80
CA LEU A 8 1.75 11.58 3.93
C LEU A 8 0.39 11.63 4.64
N ASN A 9 0.30 12.39 5.73
CA ASN A 9 -0.96 12.56 6.46
C ASN A 9 -2.01 13.26 5.61
N GLN A 10 -1.64 14.29 4.85
CA GLN A 10 -2.55 14.96 3.92
C GLN A 10 -3.02 14.01 2.80
N ALA A 11 -2.12 13.22 2.23
CA ALA A 11 -2.45 12.23 1.20
C ALA A 11 -3.44 11.18 1.72
N ARG A 12 -3.24 10.68 2.95
CA ARG A 12 -4.16 9.77 3.64
C ARG A 12 -5.53 10.39 3.86
N GLU A 13 -5.60 11.68 4.14
CA GLU A 13 -6.88 12.36 4.32
C GLU A 13 -7.65 12.47 3.00
N TRP A 14 -6.98 12.82 1.88
CA TRP A 14 -7.60 12.77 0.56
C TRP A 14 -8.09 11.36 0.21
N HIS A 15 -7.29 10.33 0.53
CA HIS A 15 -7.67 8.94 0.35
C HIS A 15 -8.95 8.61 1.13
N ARG A 16 -9.01 8.98 2.41
CA ARG A 16 -10.17 8.76 3.28
C ARG A 16 -11.43 9.49 2.80
N GLN A 17 -11.27 10.66 2.18
CA GLN A 17 -12.36 11.44 1.59
C GLN A 17 -12.83 10.88 0.23
N GLY A 18 -12.14 9.87 -0.31
CA GLY A 18 -12.44 9.29 -1.62
C GLY A 18 -11.85 10.07 -2.79
N ASP A 19 -11.06 11.12 -2.55
CA ASP A 19 -10.26 11.78 -3.58
C ASP A 19 -9.01 10.97 -3.88
N ILE A 20 -9.24 9.77 -4.44
CA ILE A 20 -8.18 8.78 -4.73
C ILE A 20 -7.17 9.35 -5.73
N ALA A 21 -7.60 10.21 -6.66
CA ALA A 21 -6.72 10.81 -7.64
C ALA A 21 -5.67 11.72 -6.98
N ARG A 22 -6.08 12.61 -6.07
CA ARG A 22 -5.13 13.44 -5.31
C ARG A 22 -4.25 12.62 -4.38
N ALA A 23 -4.83 11.61 -3.72
CA ALA A 23 -4.05 10.73 -2.85
C ALA A 23 -2.91 10.03 -3.61
N LYS A 24 -3.21 9.43 -4.77
CA LYS A 24 -2.19 8.78 -5.62
C LYS A 24 -1.08 9.74 -6.02
N ALA A 25 -1.42 10.92 -6.54
CA ALA A 25 -0.43 11.92 -6.95
C ALA A 25 0.48 12.34 -5.78
N ALA A 26 -0.08 12.46 -4.58
CA ALA A 26 0.69 12.79 -3.39
C ALA A 26 1.60 11.65 -2.93
N TYR A 27 1.14 10.39 -2.96
CA TYR A 27 1.99 9.24 -2.67
C TYR A 27 3.14 9.11 -3.67
N GLU A 28 2.87 9.33 -4.96
CA GLU A 28 3.90 9.34 -6.01
C GLU A 28 4.94 10.45 -5.77
N ALA A 29 4.51 11.65 -5.42
CA ALA A 29 5.41 12.76 -5.09
C ALA A 29 6.29 12.46 -3.87
N ILE A 30 5.74 11.81 -2.83
CA ILE A 30 6.51 11.35 -1.67
C ILE A 30 7.55 10.32 -2.13
N LEU A 31 7.18 9.36 -2.97
CA LEU A 31 8.10 8.32 -3.46
C LEU A 31 9.19 8.86 -4.40
N GLN A 32 8.95 9.99 -5.08
CA GLN A 32 9.99 10.68 -5.85
C GLN A 32 11.06 11.30 -4.95
N ALA A 33 10.66 11.84 -3.79
CA ALA A 33 11.59 12.43 -2.82
C ALA A 33 12.22 11.37 -1.90
N GLU A 34 11.44 10.35 -1.53
CA GLU A 34 11.80 9.27 -0.61
C GLU A 34 11.43 7.91 -1.21
N PRO A 35 12.28 7.36 -2.09
CA PRO A 35 12.01 6.07 -2.74
C PRO A 35 11.80 4.93 -1.76
N ASP A 36 12.34 5.01 -0.55
CA ASP A 36 12.22 3.97 0.48
C ASP A 36 11.08 4.23 1.48
N ASN A 37 10.13 5.13 1.17
CA ASN A 37 8.97 5.34 2.04
C ASN A 37 7.95 4.19 1.90
N ALA A 38 8.07 3.18 2.77
CA ALA A 38 7.24 1.97 2.73
C ALA A 38 5.74 2.28 2.85
N GLN A 39 5.35 3.22 3.72
CA GLN A 39 3.95 3.59 3.94
C GLN A 39 3.33 4.27 2.72
N ALA A 40 4.03 5.22 2.09
CA ALA A 40 3.55 5.85 0.85
C ALA A 40 3.39 4.81 -0.28
N ARG A 41 4.35 3.88 -0.41
CA ARG A 41 4.27 2.80 -1.39
C ARG A 41 3.10 1.85 -1.12
N HIS A 42 2.89 1.44 0.12
CA HIS A 42 1.74 0.62 0.51
C HIS A 42 0.41 1.30 0.17
N LEU A 43 0.24 2.56 0.56
CA LEU A 43 -1.01 3.30 0.35
C LEU A 43 -1.29 3.57 -1.13
N LEU A 44 -0.25 3.79 -1.94
CA LEU A 44 -0.38 3.82 -3.40
C LEU A 44 -0.91 2.49 -3.96
N GLY A 45 -0.42 1.36 -3.43
CA GLY A 45 -0.94 0.04 -3.77
C GLY A 45 -2.39 -0.18 -3.34
N VAL A 46 -2.78 0.29 -2.15
CA VAL A 46 -4.18 0.26 -1.69
C VAL A 46 -5.08 1.09 -2.62
N ALA A 47 -4.64 2.29 -3.01
CA ALA A 47 -5.37 3.13 -3.96
C ALA A 47 -5.49 2.47 -5.35
N ALA A 48 -4.46 1.76 -5.81
CA ALA A 48 -4.51 0.97 -7.04
C ALA A 48 -5.57 -0.13 -6.97
N LEU A 49 -5.61 -0.89 -5.86
CA LEU A 49 -6.61 -1.94 -5.65
C LEU A 49 -8.04 -1.38 -5.67
N GLN A 50 -8.28 -0.27 -4.97
CA GLN A 50 -9.59 0.39 -4.92
C GLN A 50 -10.06 0.93 -6.27
N THR A 51 -9.13 1.19 -7.20
CA THR A 51 -9.44 1.69 -8.55
C THR A 51 -9.43 0.58 -9.60
N GLY A 52 -9.38 -0.68 -9.18
CA GLY A 52 -9.51 -1.84 -10.07
C GLY A 52 -8.20 -2.30 -10.71
N ASP A 53 -7.04 -1.87 -10.19
CA ASP A 53 -5.72 -2.36 -10.62
C ASP A 53 -5.04 -3.21 -9.53
N PRO A 54 -5.47 -4.47 -9.36
CA PRO A 54 -4.85 -5.37 -8.38
C PRO A 54 -3.43 -5.79 -8.78
N ARG A 55 -3.02 -5.67 -10.06
CA ARG A 55 -1.65 -5.99 -10.47
C ARG A 55 -0.67 -4.94 -9.97
N GLN A 56 -0.99 -3.67 -10.18
CA GLN A 56 -0.21 -2.56 -9.62
C GLN A 56 -0.21 -2.59 -8.09
N ALA A 57 -1.34 -2.92 -7.47
CA ALA A 57 -1.43 -3.07 -6.02
C ALA A 57 -0.42 -4.08 -5.47
N ILE A 58 -0.30 -5.26 -6.09
CA ILE A 58 0.69 -6.28 -5.71
C ILE A 58 2.11 -5.71 -5.83
N THR A 59 2.47 -5.11 -6.96
CA THR A 59 3.82 -4.55 -7.15
C THR A 59 4.18 -3.53 -6.07
N MET A 60 3.26 -2.60 -5.78
CA MET A 60 3.51 -1.56 -4.78
C MET A 60 3.59 -2.15 -3.36
N ILE A 61 2.63 -2.98 -2.96
CA ILE A 61 2.59 -3.54 -1.61
C ILE A 61 3.75 -4.51 -1.37
N SER A 62 4.12 -5.34 -2.34
CA SER A 62 5.33 -6.18 -2.26
C SER A 62 6.59 -5.35 -2.05
N GLY A 63 6.75 -4.24 -2.77
CA GLY A 63 7.88 -3.33 -2.55
C GLY A 63 7.86 -2.64 -1.18
N ALA A 64 6.69 -2.37 -0.61
CA ALA A 64 6.59 -1.87 0.77
C ALA A 64 7.06 -2.93 1.78
N ILE A 65 6.71 -4.20 1.57
CA ILE A 65 7.14 -5.34 2.39
C ILE A 65 8.65 -5.58 2.29
N GLU A 66 9.26 -5.36 1.12
CA GLU A 66 10.71 -5.48 0.93
C GLU A 66 11.48 -4.44 1.75
N ILE A 67 10.90 -3.25 1.98
CA ILE A 67 11.50 -2.18 2.78
C ILE A 67 11.21 -2.38 4.27
N ASP A 68 9.95 -2.62 4.61
CA ASP A 68 9.49 -2.88 5.97
C ASP A 68 8.46 -4.01 5.97
N GLY A 69 8.94 -5.23 6.22
CA GLY A 69 8.12 -6.43 6.27
C GLY A 69 7.38 -6.64 7.60
N GLY A 70 7.56 -5.74 8.58
CA GLY A 70 7.03 -5.88 9.93
C GLY A 70 5.58 -5.45 10.10
N ASP A 71 5.04 -4.65 9.18
CA ASP A 71 3.67 -4.15 9.28
C ASP A 71 2.63 -5.22 8.81
N PRO A 72 1.79 -5.75 9.71
CA PRO A 72 0.77 -6.74 9.34
C PRO A 72 -0.25 -6.21 8.32
N GLN A 73 -0.47 -4.89 8.24
CA GLN A 73 -1.42 -4.31 7.27
C GLN A 73 -0.93 -4.45 5.83
N PHE A 74 0.39 -4.51 5.60
CA PHE A 74 0.94 -4.67 4.27
C PHE A 74 0.61 -6.07 3.74
N HIS A 75 0.86 -7.09 4.55
CA HIS A 75 0.55 -8.48 4.22
C HIS A 75 -0.96 -8.71 4.05
N ASN A 76 -1.80 -8.07 4.86
CA ASN A 76 -3.24 -8.17 4.69
C ASN A 76 -3.71 -7.60 3.34
N ASN A 77 -3.20 -6.42 2.95
CA ASN A 77 -3.59 -5.78 1.70
C ASN A 77 -2.98 -6.47 0.47
N LEU A 78 -1.80 -7.09 0.60
CA LEU A 78 -1.26 -7.98 -0.43
C LEU A 78 -2.18 -9.18 -0.65
N GLY A 79 -2.69 -9.77 0.43
CA GLY A 79 -3.67 -10.84 0.38
C GLY A 79 -4.93 -10.44 -0.39
N GLU A 80 -5.49 -9.25 -0.12
CA GLU A 80 -6.64 -8.73 -0.86
C GLU A 80 -6.36 -8.56 -2.36
N ALA A 81 -5.20 -8.01 -2.71
CA ALA A 81 -4.82 -7.81 -4.10
C ALA A 81 -4.61 -9.13 -4.86
N LEU A 82 -3.98 -10.12 -4.21
CA LEU A 82 -3.81 -11.48 -4.75
C LEU A 82 -5.16 -12.19 -4.92
N ARG A 83 -6.06 -12.06 -3.92
CA ARG A 83 -7.42 -12.61 -3.97
C ARG A 83 -8.22 -12.02 -5.14
N ALA A 84 -8.10 -10.73 -5.40
CA ALA A 84 -8.75 -10.06 -6.53
C ALA A 84 -8.30 -10.59 -7.90
N LEU A 85 -7.11 -11.19 -7.99
CA LEU A 85 -6.60 -11.87 -9.19
C LEU A 85 -6.87 -13.39 -9.21
N GLY A 86 -7.57 -13.95 -8.22
CA GLY A 86 -7.79 -15.39 -8.10
C GLY A 86 -6.56 -16.17 -7.63
N ARG A 87 -5.49 -15.50 -7.17
CA ARG A 87 -4.27 -16.12 -6.64
C ARG A 87 -4.47 -16.53 -5.18
N HIS A 88 -5.39 -17.45 -4.94
CA HIS A 88 -5.92 -17.75 -3.61
C HIS A 88 -4.88 -18.33 -2.62
N ASP A 89 -4.00 -19.21 -3.09
CA ASP A 89 -2.98 -19.82 -2.22
C ASP A 89 -1.97 -18.78 -1.70
N GLU A 90 -1.56 -17.86 -2.58
CA GLU A 90 -0.65 -16.78 -2.24
C GLU A 90 -1.34 -15.77 -1.31
N ALA A 91 -2.62 -15.45 -1.56
CA ALA A 91 -3.39 -14.60 -0.67
C ALA A 91 -3.47 -15.18 0.74
N LEU A 92 -3.75 -16.49 0.85
CA LEU A 92 -3.79 -17.19 2.14
C LEU A 92 -2.44 -17.17 2.86
N ALA A 93 -1.32 -17.30 2.13
CA ALA A 93 0.01 -17.13 2.69
C ALA A 93 0.22 -15.71 3.26
N SER A 94 -0.17 -14.67 2.53
CA SER A 94 -0.07 -13.28 2.99
C SER A 94 -0.94 -13.03 4.23
N TYR A 95 -2.19 -13.49 4.26
CA TYR A 95 -3.03 -13.35 5.46
C TYR A 95 -2.49 -14.09 6.68
N ARG A 96 -1.86 -15.27 6.49
CA ARG A 96 -1.17 -15.97 7.58
C ARG A 96 -0.01 -15.15 8.12
N GLN A 97 0.78 -14.54 7.24
CA GLN A 97 1.88 -13.68 7.66
C GLN A 97 1.39 -12.45 8.44
N ALA A 98 0.31 -11.81 7.98
CA ALA A 98 -0.34 -10.72 8.72
C ALA A 98 -0.76 -11.13 10.14
N ARG A 99 -1.24 -12.38 10.32
CA ARG A 99 -1.60 -12.91 11.64
C ARG A 99 -0.41 -13.22 12.54
N VAL A 100 0.76 -13.53 11.97
CA VAL A 100 2.00 -13.79 12.73
C VAL A 100 2.59 -12.48 13.26
N LEU A 101 2.40 -11.37 12.54
CA LEU A 101 2.94 -10.04 12.87
C LEU A 101 2.02 -9.20 13.77
N LYS A 102 0.81 -9.67 14.07
CA LYS A 102 -0.18 -8.99 14.94
C LYS A 102 0.16 -9.17 16.42
#